data_AF-A0AAU7HJV7-F1
#
_entry.id   AF-A0AAU7HJV7-F1
#
_cell.length_a   1.000
_cell.length_b   1.000
_cell.length_c   1.000
_cell.angle_alpha   90.00
_cell.angle_beta   90.00
_cell.angle_gamma   90.00
#
_symmetry.space_group_name_H-M   'P 1'
#
loop_
_entity.id
_entity.type
_entity.pdbx_description
1 polymer ?
#
loop_
_entity_poly.entity_id
_entity_poly.type
_entity_poly.pdbx_seq_one_letter_code
_entity_poly.pdbx_strand_id
1 'polypeptide(L)'
;MNNKYLFKIILMILFILYSSLLFAVDKVIIEKMPQDLQDFFESADACEVWVSNFDPRLEKTTYKIVESVIKENCSDIEYKLSTMKNKYKNNKDYSARLTVYDDTIIIYDEYKKT
;
A
#
# COMPACT_ATOMS: atom_id res chain seq x y z
N MET A 1 32.79 40.25 36.35
CA MET A 1 32.24 39.89 35.02
C MET A 1 30.95 39.09 35.21
N ASN A 2 29.81 39.77 35.16
CA ASN A 2 28.52 39.29 34.66
C ASN A 2 27.98 37.88 35.01
N ASN A 3 27.47 37.72 36.25
CA ASN A 3 26.59 36.59 36.61
C ASN A 3 25.36 36.49 35.68
N LYS A 4 24.90 37.63 35.15
CA LYS A 4 23.85 37.72 34.11
C LYS A 4 24.23 37.08 32.77
N TYR A 5 25.52 37.07 32.41
CA TYR A 5 25.97 36.46 31.15
C TYR A 5 26.13 34.95 31.32
N LEU A 6 26.61 34.49 32.48
CA LEU A 6 26.59 33.07 32.86
C LEU A 6 25.18 32.49 32.80
N PHE A 7 24.18 33.19 33.35
CA PHE A 7 22.79 32.76 33.28
C PHE A 7 22.25 32.69 31.84
N LYS A 8 22.58 33.67 30.99
CA LYS A 8 22.22 33.64 29.56
C LYS A 8 22.85 32.47 28.81
N ILE A 9 24.11 32.15 29.10
CA ILE A 9 24.80 31.02 28.46
C ILE A 9 24.14 29.70 28.86
N ILE A 10 23.81 29.52 30.14
CA ILE A 10 23.11 28.31 30.64
C ILE A 10 21.75 28.16 29.97
N LEU A 11 20.98 29.24 29.85
CA LEU A 11 19.66 29.21 29.20
C LEU A 11 19.75 28.85 27.72
N MET A 12 20.79 29.37 27.04
CA MET A 12 21.03 29.07 25.63
C MET A 12 21.42 27.61 25.41
N ILE A 13 22.25 27.04 26.29
CA ILE A 13 22.62 25.61 26.24
C ILE A 13 21.40 24.72 26.48
N LEU A 14 20.55 25.05 27.47
CA LEU A 14 19.30 24.34 27.73
C LEU A 14 18.34 24.36 26.53
N PHE A 15 18.24 25.51 25.86
CA PHE A 15 17.39 25.66 24.68
C PHE A 15 17.91 24.82 23.50
N ILE A 16 19.24 24.80 23.29
CA ILE A 16 19.86 23.98 22.25
C ILE A 16 19.64 22.49 22.55
N LEU A 17 19.85 22.05 23.79
CA LEU A 17 19.61 20.66 24.19
C LEU A 17 18.14 20.24 24.04
N TYR A 18 17.20 21.11 24.42
CA TYR A 18 15.76 20.86 24.25
C TYR A 18 15.38 20.75 22.77
N SER A 19 15.92 21.63 21.92
CA SER A 19 15.69 21.56 20.47
C SER A 19 16.24 20.27 19.87
N SER A 20 17.42 19.81 20.29
CA SER A 20 17.97 18.53 19.81
C SER A 20 17.17 17.31 20.25
N LEU A 21 16.45 17.38 21.38
CA LEU A 21 15.55 16.30 21.82
C LEU A 21 14.28 16.21 20.95
N LEU A 22 13.79 17.34 20.46
CA LEU A 22 12.64 17.41 19.55
C LEU A 22 12.96 16.93 18.12
N PHE A 23 14.24 16.91 17.76
CA PHE A 23 14.76 16.30 16.52
C PHE A 23 15.38 14.92 16.75
N ALA A 24 14.94 14.18 17.78
CA ALA A 24 15.09 12.74 17.77
C ALA A 24 14.26 12.21 16.60
N VAL A 25 14.91 12.17 15.43
CA VAL A 25 14.38 11.61 14.18
C VAL A 25 13.88 10.23 14.52
N ASP A 26 12.56 10.04 14.47
CA ASP A 26 11.98 8.72 14.37
C ASP A 26 12.78 8.00 13.29
N LYS A 27 13.56 6.98 13.69
CA LYS A 27 14.20 6.11 12.72
C LYS A 27 13.05 5.58 11.88
N VAL A 28 12.88 6.13 10.68
CA VAL A 28 12.06 5.52 9.65
C VAL A 28 12.78 4.24 9.30
N ILE A 29 12.52 3.20 10.08
CA ILE A 29 12.82 1.84 9.71
C ILE A 29 11.94 1.64 8.48
N ILE A 30 12.53 1.77 7.29
CA ILE A 30 11.89 1.29 6.07
C ILE A 30 11.87 -0.23 6.22
N GLU A 31 10.89 -0.73 6.96
CA GLU A 31 10.62 -2.15 6.99
C GLU A 31 10.28 -2.54 5.55
N LYS A 32 11.08 -3.46 5.00
CA LYS A 32 10.80 -4.01 3.69
C LYS A 32 9.37 -4.55 3.72
N MET A 33 8.57 -4.20 2.71
CA MET A 33 7.21 -4.71 2.58
C MET A 33 7.22 -6.24 2.71
N PRO A 34 6.32 -6.82 3.51
CA PRO A 34 6.18 -8.27 3.58
C PRO A 34 5.95 -8.86 2.19
N GLN A 35 6.63 -9.97 1.88
CA GLN A 35 6.60 -10.54 0.54
C GLN A 35 5.18 -10.90 0.08
N ASP A 36 4.36 -11.46 0.97
CA ASP A 36 2.99 -11.84 0.63
C ASP A 36 2.09 -10.64 0.33
N LEU A 37 2.34 -9.51 0.98
CA LEU A 37 1.63 -8.26 0.68
C LEU A 37 2.08 -7.68 -0.65
N GLN A 38 3.38 -7.76 -0.96
CA GLN A 38 3.93 -7.38 -2.25
C GLN A 38 3.35 -8.24 -3.38
N ASP A 39 3.37 -9.57 -3.22
CA ASP A 39 2.83 -10.53 -4.19
C ASP A 39 1.34 -10.30 -4.44
N PHE A 40 0.58 -9.95 -3.39
CA PHE A 40 -0.83 -9.58 -3.52
C PHE A 40 -1.00 -8.32 -4.38
N PHE A 41 -0.25 -7.25 -4.11
CA PHE A 41 -0.35 -6.01 -4.88
C PHE A 41 -0.02 -6.23 -6.36
N GLU A 42 1.06 -6.97 -6.65
CA GLU A 42 1.43 -7.30 -8.04
C GLU A 42 0.32 -8.09 -8.76
N SER A 43 -0.30 -9.04 -8.06
CA SER A 43 -1.42 -9.83 -8.62
C SER A 43 -2.69 -8.99 -8.83
N ALA A 44 -3.00 -8.10 -7.89
CA ALA A 44 -4.16 -7.24 -7.92
C ALA A 44 -4.06 -6.19 -9.05
N ASP A 45 -2.89 -5.55 -9.19
CA ASP A 45 -2.59 -4.63 -10.29
C ASP A 45 -2.72 -5.33 -11.65
N ALA A 46 -2.19 -6.55 -11.77
CA ALA A 46 -2.30 -7.34 -12.99
C ALA A 46 -3.77 -7.65 -13.32
N CYS A 47 -4.55 -8.07 -12.33
CA CYS A 47 -5.98 -8.33 -12.50
C CYS A 47 -6.73 -7.09 -13.01
N GLU A 48 -6.52 -5.93 -12.37
CA GLU A 48 -7.16 -4.68 -12.76
C GLU A 48 -6.85 -4.29 -14.20
N VAL A 49 -5.57 -4.39 -14.60
CA VAL A 49 -5.14 -4.07 -15.96
C VAL A 49 -5.80 -5.00 -16.99
N TRP A 50 -5.83 -6.30 -16.73
CA TRP A 50 -6.44 -7.26 -17.66
C TRP A 50 -7.93 -7.05 -17.82
N VAL A 51 -8.64 -6.84 -16.71
CA VAL A 51 -10.09 -6.66 -16.73
C VAL A 51 -10.46 -5.32 -17.36
N SER A 52 -9.77 -4.23 -17.00
CA SER A 52 -10.09 -2.88 -17.49
C SER A 52 -9.86 -2.74 -19.01
N ASN A 53 -8.97 -3.55 -19.58
CA ASN A 53 -8.68 -3.55 -21.01
C ASN A 53 -9.36 -4.70 -21.78
N PHE A 54 -10.25 -5.45 -21.14
CA PHE A 54 -10.96 -6.54 -21.79
C PHE A 54 -11.94 -6.02 -22.85
N ASP A 55 -11.82 -6.51 -24.09
CA ASP A 55 -12.77 -6.22 -25.17
C ASP A 55 -13.56 -7.50 -25.52
N PRO A 56 -14.89 -7.55 -25.29
CA PRO A 56 -15.70 -8.71 -25.63
C PRO A 56 -15.81 -8.97 -27.15
N ARG A 57 -15.33 -8.04 -28.00
CA ARG A 57 -15.37 -8.14 -29.47
C ARG A 57 -14.09 -8.76 -30.06
N LEU A 58 -13.17 -9.22 -29.21
CA LEU A 58 -11.96 -9.91 -29.65
C LEU A 58 -12.29 -11.13 -30.53
N GLU A 59 -11.38 -11.45 -31.46
CA GLU A 59 -11.47 -12.71 -32.21
C GLU A 59 -11.47 -13.90 -31.25
N LYS A 60 -12.23 -14.94 -31.57
CA LYS A 60 -12.56 -16.05 -30.68
C LYS A 60 -11.34 -16.70 -30.00
N THR A 61 -10.23 -16.84 -30.71
CA THR A 61 -8.99 -17.42 -30.15
C THR A 61 -8.36 -16.45 -29.16
N THR A 62 -8.21 -15.18 -29.55
CA THR A 62 -7.69 -14.13 -28.66
C THR A 62 -8.57 -13.95 -27.42
N TYR A 63 -9.89 -13.94 -27.59
CA TYR A 63 -10.85 -13.87 -26.49
C TYR A 63 -10.57 -14.94 -25.44
N LYS A 64 -10.45 -16.20 -25.86
CA LYS A 64 -10.21 -17.33 -24.94
C LYS A 64 -8.87 -17.24 -24.21
N ILE A 65 -7.84 -16.74 -24.88
CA ILE A 65 -6.53 -16.53 -24.26
C ILE A 65 -6.65 -15.46 -23.17
N VAL A 66 -7.25 -14.32 -23.49
CA VAL A 66 -7.42 -13.21 -22.54
C VAL A 66 -8.31 -13.64 -21.36
N GLU A 67 -9.42 -14.33 -21.63
CA GLU A 67 -10.32 -14.86 -20.60
C GLU A 67 -9.58 -15.83 -19.66
N SER A 68 -8.72 -16.70 -20.19
CA SER A 68 -7.89 -17.60 -19.37
C SER A 68 -6.92 -16.84 -18.49
N VAL A 69 -6.28 -15.79 -19.00
CA VAL A 69 -5.35 -14.95 -18.25
C VAL A 69 -6.07 -14.16 -17.15
N ILE A 70 -7.24 -13.58 -17.45
CA ILE A 70 -8.08 -12.92 -16.45
C ILE A 70 -8.46 -13.92 -15.35
N LYS A 71 -8.89 -15.14 -15.71
CA LYS A 71 -9.24 -16.16 -14.73
C LYS A 71 -8.05 -16.54 -13.84
N GLU A 72 -6.88 -16.73 -14.42
CA GLU A 72 -5.66 -17.08 -13.68
C GLU A 72 -5.27 -16.00 -12.67
N ASN A 73 -5.35 -14.73 -13.05
CA ASN A 73 -4.91 -13.61 -12.21
C ASN A 73 -5.97 -13.10 -11.23
N CYS A 74 -7.26 -13.23 -11.57
CA CYS A 74 -8.35 -12.61 -10.80
C CYS A 74 -9.22 -13.59 -9.99
N SER A 75 -9.18 -14.90 -10.26
CA SER A 75 -10.20 -15.82 -9.72
C SER A 75 -10.31 -15.88 -8.19
N ASP A 76 -9.22 -15.60 -7.48
CA ASP A 76 -9.15 -15.63 -6.01
C ASP A 76 -8.88 -14.26 -5.40
N ILE A 77 -9.00 -13.18 -6.18
CA ILE A 77 -8.59 -11.83 -5.75
C ILE A 77 -9.38 -11.32 -4.54
N GLU A 78 -10.69 -11.61 -4.49
CA GLU A 78 -11.57 -11.23 -3.38
C GLU A 78 -11.14 -11.93 -2.07
N TYR A 79 -10.87 -13.23 -2.15
CA TYR A 79 -10.41 -14.01 -1.01
C TYR A 79 -9.03 -13.54 -0.52
N LYS A 80 -8.09 -13.30 -1.44
CA LYS A 80 -6.77 -12.77 -1.13
C LYS A 80 -6.85 -11.38 -0.48
N LEU A 81 -7.66 -10.48 -1.02
CA LEU A 81 -7.85 -9.13 -0.45
C LEU A 81 -8.40 -9.20 0.97
N SER A 82 -9.44 -10.01 1.20
CA SER A 82 -10.00 -10.24 2.54
C SER A 82 -8.96 -10.78 3.52
N THR A 83 -8.16 -11.75 3.08
CA THR A 83 -7.06 -12.32 3.87
C THR A 83 -6.01 -11.27 4.23
N MET A 84 -5.56 -10.47 3.25
CA MET A 84 -4.58 -9.40 3.48
C MET A 84 -5.11 -8.32 4.41
N LYS A 85 -6.35 -7.87 4.23
CA LYS A 85 -7.02 -6.91 5.11
C LYS A 85 -7.07 -7.41 6.55
N ASN A 86 -7.44 -8.67 6.76
CA ASN A 86 -7.45 -9.26 8.09
C ASN A 86 -6.06 -9.39 8.71
N LYS A 87 -5.06 -9.80 7.92
CA LYS A 87 -3.67 -9.97 8.38
C LYS A 87 -3.03 -8.63 8.75
N TYR A 88 -3.25 -7.59 7.96
CA TYR A 88 -2.61 -6.28 8.10
C TYR A 88 -3.50 -5.20 8.71
N LYS A 89 -4.66 -5.55 9.28
CA LYS A 89 -5.62 -4.60 9.88
C LYS A 89 -5.04 -3.63 10.92
N ASN A 90 -3.99 -4.04 11.62
CA ASN A 90 -3.36 -3.23 12.67
C ASN A 90 -2.22 -2.35 12.14
N ASN A 91 -1.81 -2.54 10.88
CA ASN A 91 -0.83 -1.68 10.22
C ASN A 91 -1.58 -0.59 9.44
N LYS A 92 -1.51 0.65 9.90
CA LYS A 92 -2.25 1.78 9.33
C LYS A 92 -1.93 2.01 7.85
N ASP A 93 -0.67 1.87 7.47
CA ASP A 93 -0.23 2.16 6.10
C ASP A 93 -0.69 1.06 5.14
N TYR A 94 -0.49 -0.21 5.52
CA TYR A 94 -0.92 -1.34 4.69
C TYR A 94 -2.44 -1.46 4.63
N SER A 95 -3.15 -1.26 5.75
CA SER A 95 -4.62 -1.27 5.75
C SER A 95 -5.19 -0.19 4.83
N ALA A 96 -4.66 1.03 4.86
CA ALA A 96 -5.08 2.12 3.96
C ALA A 96 -4.76 1.80 2.49
N ARG A 97 -3.62 1.18 2.21
CA ARG A 97 -3.26 0.81 0.83
C ARG A 97 -4.13 -0.34 0.30
N LEU A 98 -4.52 -1.27 1.16
CA LEU A 98 -5.40 -2.39 0.81
C LEU A 98 -6.84 -1.96 0.47
N THR A 99 -7.32 -0.79 0.94
CA THR A 99 -8.68 -0.33 0.56
C THR A 99 -8.76 0.14 -0.89
N VAL A 100 -7.65 0.48 -1.53
CA VAL A 100 -7.64 0.86 -2.96
C VAL A 100 -8.15 -0.28 -3.84
N TYR A 101 -7.82 -1.52 -3.47
CA TYR A 101 -8.20 -2.70 -4.25
C TYR A 101 -9.66 -3.14 -4.05
N ASP A 102 -10.46 -2.42 -3.25
CA ASP A 102 -11.90 -2.64 -3.24
C ASP A 102 -12.52 -2.33 -4.61
N ASP A 103 -11.99 -1.31 -5.31
CA ASP A 103 -12.43 -0.95 -6.66
C ASP A 103 -12.07 -2.04 -7.67
N THR A 104 -10.91 -2.69 -7.52
CA THR A 104 -10.51 -3.84 -8.35
C THR A 104 -11.51 -5.00 -8.24
N ILE A 105 -12.09 -5.25 -7.05
CA ILE A 105 -13.15 -6.26 -6.87
C ILE A 105 -14.40 -5.87 -7.65
N ILE A 106 -14.81 -4.61 -7.58
CA ILE A 106 -15.99 -4.09 -8.29
C ILE A 106 -15.80 -4.27 -9.80
N ILE A 107 -14.65 -3.88 -10.33
CA ILE A 107 -14.29 -4.01 -11.76
C ILE A 107 -14.35 -5.48 -12.20
N TYR A 108 -13.80 -6.39 -11.40
CA TYR A 108 -13.84 -7.82 -11.72
C TYR A 108 -15.26 -8.41 -11.65
N ASP A 109 -16.08 -7.96 -10.68
CA ASP A 109 -17.49 -8.34 -10.57
C ASP A 109 -18.34 -7.86 -11.75
N GLU A 110 -18.02 -6.71 -12.33
CA GLU A 110 -18.63 -6.22 -13.56
C GLU A 110 -18.23 -7.06 -14.76
N TYR A 111 -16.95 -7.40 -14.90
CA TYR A 111 -16.48 -8.31 -15.94
C TYR A 111 -17.20 -9.65 -15.94
N LYS A 112 -17.40 -10.26 -14.76
CA LYS A 112 -18.11 -11.55 -14.63
C LYS A 112 -19.55 -11.53 -15.15
N LYS A 113 -20.15 -10.35 -15.37
CA LYS A 113 -21.52 -10.18 -15.89
C LYS A 113 -21.56 -10.03 -17.41
N THR A 114 -20.42 -9.87 -18.07
CA THR A 114 -20.28 -9.69 -19.53
C THR A 114 -20.41 -11.04 -20.24
#